data_AF-A0A953WNZ8-F1
#
_entry.id   AF-A0A953WNZ8-F1
#
_cell.length_a   1.000
_cell.length_b   1.000
_cell.length_c   1.000
_cell.angle_alpha   90.00
_cell.angle_beta   90.00
_cell.angle_gamma   90.00
#
_symmetry.space_group_name_H-M   'P 1'
#
loop_
_entity.id
_entity.type
_entity.pdbx_description
1 polymer ?
#
loop_
_entity_poly.entity_id
_entity_poly.type
_entity_poly.pdbx_seq_one_letter_code
_entity_poly.pdbx_strand_id
1 'polypeptide(L)' 'MPAPLVLLPGLMCDSRIWKSQFGALAEADPWSPHGYGDADSITLMAQYALNRAPRNFSLAGHSMGARVAL' A
#
# COMPACT_ATOMS: atom_id res chain seq x y z
N MET A 1 12.18 -3.73 16.11
CA MET A 1 11.92 -2.90 14.93
C MET A 1 10.44 -3.01 14.61
N PRO A 2 9.75 -1.91 14.28
CA PRO A 2 8.34 -1.97 13.90
C PRO A 2 8.17 -2.88 12.66
N ALA A 3 6.98 -3.46 12.51
CA ALA A 3 6.67 -4.24 11.31
C ALA A 3 6.74 -3.35 10.06
N PRO A 4 7.19 -3.86 8.91
CA PRO A 4 7.14 -3.13 7.65
C PRO A 4 5.74 -2.55 7.39
N LEU A 5 5.65 -1.34 6.87
CA LEU A 5 4.38 -0.64 6.63
C LEU A 5 4.02 -0.68 5.14
N VAL A 6 2.90 -1.31 4.82
CA VAL A 6 2.31 -1.26 3.47
C VAL A 6 1.29 -0.14 3.39
N LEU A 7 1.48 0.77 2.44
CA LEU A 7 0.62 1.94 2.18
C LEU A 7 -0.11 1.76 0.84
N LEU A 8 -1.43 1.58 0.88
CA LEU A 8 -2.24 1.32 -0.31
C LEU A 8 -2.84 2.62 -0.90
N PRO A 9 -2.45 3.03 -2.12
CA PRO A 9 -2.96 4.26 -2.74
C PRO A 9 -4.44 4.13 -3.13
N GLY A 10 -5.10 5.28 -3.22
CA GLY A 10 -6.48 5.41 -3.65
C GLY A 10 -6.67 5.35 -5.17
N LEU A 11 -7.93 5.54 -5.60
CA LEU A 11 -8.29 5.62 -7.01
C LEU A 11 -7.58 6.81 -7.68
N MET A 12 -7.07 6.63 -8.90
CA MET A 12 -6.28 7.65 -9.63
C MET A 12 -5.01 8.13 -8.89
N CYS A 13 -4.52 7.35 -7.91
CA CYS A 13 -3.28 7.63 -7.19
C CYS A 13 -2.25 6.51 -7.41
N ASP A 14 -1.00 6.83 -7.09
CA ASP A 14 0.08 5.86 -6.93
C ASP A 14 0.88 6.19 -5.66
N SER A 15 2.01 5.52 -5.47
CA SER A 15 2.85 5.69 -4.29
C SER A 15 3.34 7.12 -4.03
N ARG A 16 3.29 8.03 -5.01
CA ARG A 16 3.74 9.43 -4.85
C ARG A 16 2.91 10.20 -3.81
N ILE A 17 1.67 9.81 -3.55
CA ILE A 17 0.84 10.44 -2.51
C ILE A 17 1.45 10.26 -1.11
N TRP A 18 2.32 9.27 -0.93
CA TRP A 18 2.95 8.90 0.35
C TRP A 18 4.33 9.52 0.56
N LYS A 19 4.76 10.47 -0.28
CA LYS A 19 6.11 11.03 -0.21
C LYS A 19 6.50 11.53 1.18
N SER A 20 5.60 12.23 1.88
CA SER A 20 5.87 12.71 3.24
C SER A 20 5.88 11.57 4.27
N GLN A 21 4.97 10.60 4.14
CA GLN A 21 4.90 9.43 5.03
C GLN A 21 6.12 8.54 4.92
N PHE A 22 6.69 8.36 3.72
CA PHE A 22 7.93 7.61 3.54
C PHE A 22 9.07 8.19 4.36
N GLY A 23 9.21 9.52 4.41
CA GLY A 23 10.22 10.17 5.25
C GLY A 23 9.90 10.08 6.74
N ALA A 24 8.65 10.37 7.12
CA ALA A 24 8.23 10.42 8.52
C ALA A 24 8.19 9.03 9.20
N LEU A 25 8.03 7.95 8.42
CA LEU A 25 7.88 6.58 8.91
C LEU A 25 9.01 5.66 8.45
N ALA A 26 10.18 6.22 8.10
CA ALA A 26 11.30 5.45 7.54
C ALA A 26 11.74 4.26 8.42
N GLU A 27 11.61 4.36 9.74
CA GLU A 27 11.93 3.25 10.66
C GLU A 27 11.04 2.01 10.48
N ALA A 28 9.85 2.18 9.89
CA ALA A 28 8.89 1.12 9.59
C ALA A 28 9.03 0.58 8.16
N ASP A 29 10.14 0.85 7.47
CA ASP A 29 10.43 0.39 6.10
C ASP A 29 9.20 0.46 5.17
N PRO A 30 8.65 1.68 4.96
CA PRO A 30 7.36 1.82 4.33
C PRO A 30 7.44 1.53 2.83
N TRP A 31 6.49 0.76 2.32
CA TRP A 31 6.37 0.40 0.92
C TRP A 31 4.97 0.72 0.40
N SER A 32 4.87 1.09 -0.88
CA SER A 32 3.60 1.33 -1.55
C SER A 32 3.70 0.91 -3.01
N PRO A 33 2.66 0.26 -3.58
CA PRO A 33 2.66 -0.04 -5.00
C PRO A 33 2.54 1.24 -5.83
N HIS A 34 3.23 1.28 -6.97
CA HIS A 34 3.10 2.35 -7.98
C HIS A 34 1.80 2.17 -8.81
N GLY A 35 0.65 2.12 -8.12
CA GLY A 35 -0.63 1.70 -8.69
C GLY A 35 -0.81 0.18 -8.72
N TYR A 36 -1.98 -0.28 -9.19
CA TYR A 36 -2.37 -1.70 -9.16
C TYR A 36 -2.28 -2.42 -10.52
N GLY A 37 -1.58 -1.82 -11.49
CA GLY A 37 -1.48 -2.35 -12.85
C GLY A 37 -2.85 -2.46 -13.52
N ASP A 38 -3.11 -3.60 -14.16
CA ASP A 38 -4.35 -3.89 -14.88
C ASP A 38 -5.49 -4.42 -13.97
N ALA A 39 -5.31 -4.39 -12.65
CA ALA A 39 -6.34 -4.86 -11.72
C ALA A 39 -7.60 -3.99 -11.82
N ASP A 40 -8.72 -4.59 -12.19
CA ASP A 40 -10.02 -3.95 -12.42
C ASP A 40 -11.04 -4.21 -11.29
N SER A 41 -10.62 -4.92 -10.23
CA SER A 41 -11.44 -5.21 -9.05
C SER A 41 -10.63 -5.09 -7.77
N ILE A 42 -11.31 -4.78 -6.66
CA ILE A 42 -10.69 -4.65 -5.33
C ILE A 42 -9.94 -5.93 -4.93
N THR A 43 -10.50 -7.11 -5.22
CA THR A 43 -9.86 -8.40 -4.94
C THR A 43 -8.55 -8.57 -5.69
N LEU A 44 -8.50 -8.23 -6.98
CA LEU A 44 -7.27 -8.29 -7.77
C LEU A 44 -6.23 -7.26 -7.29
N MET A 45 -6.67 -6.07 -6.88
CA MET A 45 -5.79 -5.06 -6.27
C MET A 45 -5.18 -5.57 -4.95
N ALA A 46 -5.98 -6.24 -4.11
CA ALA A 46 -5.50 -6.81 -2.85
C ALA A 46 -4.49 -7.93 -3.10
N GLN A 47 -4.78 -8.84 -4.05
CA GLN A 47 -3.83 -9.88 -4.46
C GLN A 47 -2.54 -9.29 -5.04
N TYR A 48 -2.64 -8.23 -5.85
CA TYR A 48 -1.49 -7.53 -6.40
C TYR A 48 -0.57 -6.99 -5.29
N ALA A 49 -1.15 -6.38 -4.25
CA ALA A 49 -0.41 -5.87 -3.10
C ALA A 49 0.18 -7.01 -2.25
N LEU A 50 -0.62 -8.02 -1.89
CA LEU A 50 -0.19 -9.15 -1.05
C LEU A 50 0.95 -9.96 -1.66
N ASN A 51 0.94 -10.15 -2.99
CA ASN A 51 2.01 -10.86 -3.70
C ASN A 51 3.37 -10.15 -3.62
N ARG A 52 3.41 -8.88 -3.21
CA ARG A 52 4.61 -8.04 -3.10
C ARG A 52 4.89 -7.63 -1.66
N ALA A 53 3.96 -7.86 -0.75
CA ALA A 53 4.08 -7.50 0.64
C ALA A 53 4.99 -8.49 1.39
N PRO A 54 5.65 -8.05 2.48
CA PRO A 54 6.32 -8.94 3.41
C PRO A 54 5.35 -9.98 4.01
N ARG A 55 5.89 -11.04 4.65
CA ARG A 55 5.06 -12.07 5.32
C ARG A 55 4.20 -11.49 6.45
N ASN A 56 4.74 -10.53 7.21
CA ASN A 56 4.05 -9.84 8.29
C ASN A 56 4.29 -8.34 8.11
N PHE A 57 3.23 -7.54 8.17
CA PHE A 57 3.30 -6.09 7.94
C PHE A 57 2.15 -5.39 8.66
N SER A 58 2.34 -4.09 8.92
CA SER A 58 1.24 -3.17 9.21
C SER A 58 0.69 -2.63 7.90
N LEU A 59 -0.62 -2.34 7.86
CA LEU A 59 -1.31 -1.94 6.64
C LEU A 59 -2.08 -0.64 6.87
N ALA A 60 -1.95 0.30 5.94
CA ALA A 60 -2.80 1.48 5.87
C ALA A 60 -3.26 1.72 4.43
N GLY A 61 -4.51 2.15 4.26
CA GLY A 61 -5.08 2.42 2.94
C GLY A 61 -5.74 3.79 2.89
N HIS A 62 -5.62 4.47 1.76
CA HIS A 62 -6.27 5.76 1.51
C HIS A 62 -7.45 5.60 0.54
N SER A 63 -8.64 6.07 0.93
CA SER A 63 -9.84 6.07 0.06
C SER A 63 -10.15 4.68 -0.52
N MET A 64 -10.11 4.49 -1.84
CA MET A 64 -10.23 3.16 -2.47
C MET A 64 -9.20 2.16 -1.91
N GLY A 65 -7.97 2.61 -1.61
CA GLY A 65 -6.94 1.77 -1.00
C GLY A 65 -7.31 1.26 0.40
N ALA A 66 -8.21 1.96 1.13
CA ALA A 66 -8.76 1.45 2.38
C ALA A 66 -9.73 0.27 2.13
N ARG A 67 -10.44 0.27 0.99
CA ARG A 67 -11.26 -0.88 0.57
C ARG A 67 -10.40 -2.06 0.11
N VAL A 68 -9.22 -1.81 -0.46
CA VAL A 68 -8.24 -2.85 -0.79
C VAL A 68 -7.63 -3.47 0.48
N ALA A 69 -7.60 -2.73 1.59
CA ALA A 69 -7.02 -3.18 2.85
C ALA A 69 -7.96 -4.06 3.71
N LEU A 70 -9.27 -4.11 3.40
CA LEU A 70 -10.30 -4.84 4.15
C LEU A 70 -10.73 -6.10 3.40
#